data_AF-A0A0P7BQS5-F1
#
_entry.id   AF-A0A0P7BQS5-F1
#
_cell.length_a   1.000
_cell.length_b   1.000
_cell.length_c   1.000
_cell.angle_alpha   90.00
_cell.angle_beta   90.00
_cell.angle_gamma   90.00
#
_symmetry.space_group_name_H-M   'P 1'
#
loop_
_entity.id
_entity.type
_entity.pdbx_description
1 polymer ?
#
loop_
_entity_poly.entity_id
_entity_poly.type
_entity_poly.pdbx_seq_one_letter_code
_entity_poly.pdbx_strand_id
1 'polypeptide(L)'
;MLGSLKHYFEYVLRGGCGFPSVTLLGEQSDWESIIVKARNLARYGAETTEWARLLDPVLRHMVRSFESPDSYSTRDFWMRACYQAGREGSGAKATLSGWITAFCLWNEDGKRNGVYTIERLEDEDRNCGLPVVDRRQLVLDGVPYPLLSQDSVPKAFVYIPLVLEDYATDIEYTATVVAGHVGVAVTEERTTVQPLSGWWMLQDSMKPSSR
;
A
#
# COMPACT_ATOMS: atom_id res chain seq x y z
N MET A 1 30.06 -29.42 15.88
CA MET A 1 29.09 -30.08 14.98
C MET A 1 28.47 -29.12 13.97
N LEU A 2 28.02 -27.91 14.36
CA LEU A 2 27.49 -26.92 13.38
C LEU A 2 28.58 -26.26 12.49
N GLY A 3 29.78 -26.03 13.03
CA GLY A 3 30.86 -25.34 12.31
C GLY A 3 31.53 -26.12 11.17
N SER A 4 31.36 -27.44 11.13
CA SER A 4 32.02 -28.33 10.14
C SER A 4 31.29 -28.39 8.80
N LEU A 5 30.03 -27.95 8.76
CA LEU A 5 29.15 -28.00 7.57
C LEU A 5 29.04 -26.64 6.84
N LYS A 6 29.72 -25.60 7.33
CA LYS A 6 29.69 -24.23 6.77
C LYS A 6 30.23 -24.10 5.33
N HIS A 7 31.07 -25.04 4.90
CA HIS A 7 31.65 -25.04 3.55
C HIS A 7 30.78 -25.79 2.52
N TYR A 8 29.78 -26.54 2.99
CA TYR A 8 28.93 -27.37 2.13
C TYR A 8 27.50 -26.82 2.01
N PHE A 9 27.08 -25.95 2.93
CA PHE A 9 25.74 -25.37 2.94
C PHE A 9 25.80 -23.88 3.26
N GLU A 10 25.08 -23.08 2.48
CA GLU A 10 24.79 -21.69 2.78
C GLU A 10 23.64 -21.64 3.81
N TYR A 11 23.92 -21.09 4.98
CA TYR A 11 22.91 -20.94 6.04
C TYR A 11 22.21 -19.58 5.87
N VAL A 12 21.15 -19.55 5.06
CA VAL A 12 20.30 -18.36 4.94
C VAL A 12 19.27 -18.37 6.07
N LEU A 13 19.57 -17.66 7.15
CA LEU A 13 18.55 -17.24 8.12
C LEU A 13 17.74 -16.11 7.49
N ARG A 14 16.56 -16.42 6.95
CA ARG A 14 15.57 -15.40 6.57
C ARG A 14 14.87 -14.92 7.85
N GLY A 15 15.42 -13.88 8.46
CA GLY A 15 14.76 -13.16 9.57
C GLY A 15 13.48 -12.49 9.08
N GLY A 16 12.43 -12.56 9.89
CA GLY A 16 11.12 -11.98 9.56
C GLY A 16 11.18 -10.48 9.29
N CYS A 17 10.37 -10.04 8.34
CA CYS A 17 10.13 -8.64 8.06
C CYS A 17 9.32 -8.01 9.20
N GLY A 18 9.81 -6.90 9.73
CA GLY A 18 9.15 -6.13 10.78
C GLY A 18 9.69 -4.71 10.80
N PHE A 19 8.93 -3.79 11.37
CA PHE A 19 9.38 -2.41 11.52
C PHE A 19 10.25 -2.30 12.79
N PRO A 20 11.54 -1.93 12.69
CA PRO A 20 12.37 -1.71 13.88
C PRO A 20 11.87 -0.51 14.68
N SER A 21 11.32 0.48 14.00
CA SER A 21 10.62 1.63 14.56
C SER A 21 9.64 2.17 13.50
N VAL A 22 8.66 2.94 13.95
CA VAL A 22 7.73 3.68 13.08
C VAL A 22 7.59 5.08 13.62
N THR A 23 7.76 6.07 12.74
CA THR A 23 7.57 7.49 13.08
C THR A 23 6.34 8.00 12.34
N LEU A 24 5.31 8.40 13.07
CA LEU A 24 4.19 9.14 12.51
C LEU A 24 4.56 10.62 12.43
N LEU A 25 4.48 11.19 11.24
CA LEU A 25 4.67 12.62 11.02
C LEU A 25 3.38 13.39 11.34
N GLY A 26 3.53 14.67 11.72
CA GLY A 26 2.42 15.52 12.15
C GLY A 26 2.06 15.34 13.63
N GLU A 27 0.97 15.98 14.04
CA GLU A 27 0.46 15.92 15.41
C GLU A 27 -0.72 14.94 15.51
N GLN A 28 -1.01 14.46 16.72
CA GLN A 28 -2.18 13.59 16.96
C GLN A 28 -3.49 14.19 16.42
N SER A 29 -3.66 15.51 16.56
CA SER A 29 -4.83 16.27 16.08
C SER A 29 -4.99 16.20 14.54
N ASP A 30 -3.89 16.12 13.80
CA ASP A 30 -3.90 15.94 12.35
C ASP A 30 -4.50 14.59 11.98
N TRP A 31 -4.09 13.54 12.69
CA TRP A 31 -4.57 12.17 12.47
C TRP A 31 -6.04 12.00 12.86
N GLU A 32 -6.48 12.65 13.94
CA GLU A 32 -7.90 12.71 14.31
C GLU A 32 -8.74 13.42 13.23
N SER A 33 -8.23 14.50 12.65
CA SER A 33 -8.86 15.19 11.51
C SER A 33 -8.97 14.28 10.28
N ILE A 34 -7.94 13.47 10.00
CA ILE A 34 -7.98 12.48 8.92
C ILE A 34 -9.08 11.43 9.15
N ILE A 35 -9.30 10.97 10.38
CA ILE A 35 -10.41 10.04 10.69
C ILE A 35 -11.76 10.66 10.31
N VAL A 36 -11.99 11.92 10.69
CA VAL A 36 -13.25 12.61 10.36
C VAL A 36 -13.43 12.71 8.84
N LYS A 37 -12.37 13.07 8.11
CA LYS A 37 -12.39 13.16 6.64
C LYS A 37 -12.61 11.79 5.99
N ALA A 38 -11.98 10.73 6.50
CA ALA A 38 -12.14 9.37 5.99
C ALA A 38 -13.58 8.87 6.17
N ARG A 39 -14.21 9.14 7.31
CA ARG A 39 -15.62 8.79 7.54
C ARG A 39 -16.57 9.51 6.58
N ASN A 40 -16.25 10.75 6.20
CA ASN A 40 -17.04 11.51 5.23
C ASN A 40 -17.04 10.90 3.82
N LEU A 41 -16.12 9.98 3.50
CA LEU A 41 -16.08 9.31 2.20
C LEU A 41 -17.35 8.47 1.94
N ALA A 42 -18.02 7.98 2.97
CA ALA A 42 -19.24 7.19 2.86
C ALA A 42 -20.38 7.92 2.11
N ARG A 43 -20.34 9.25 2.02
CA ARG A 43 -21.35 10.03 1.28
C ARG A 43 -21.30 9.84 -0.24
N TYR A 44 -20.22 9.29 -0.78
CA TYR A 44 -19.99 9.21 -2.22
C TYR A 44 -20.44 7.89 -2.86
N GLY A 45 -20.95 6.93 -2.08
CA GLY A 45 -21.49 5.68 -2.60
C GLY A 45 -21.10 4.44 -1.79
N ALA A 46 -21.47 3.26 -2.29
CA ALA A 46 -21.27 1.99 -1.61
C ALA A 46 -19.78 1.61 -1.47
N GLU A 47 -18.99 1.76 -2.54
CA GLU A 47 -17.57 1.41 -2.52
C GLU A 47 -16.77 2.32 -1.57
N THR A 48 -17.06 3.62 -1.56
CA THR A 48 -16.41 4.57 -0.65
C THR A 48 -16.88 4.42 0.79
N THR A 49 -18.10 3.93 1.02
CA THR A 49 -18.57 3.52 2.36
C THR A 49 -17.78 2.33 2.89
N GLU A 50 -17.57 1.31 2.06
CA GLU A 50 -16.73 0.17 2.41
C GLU A 50 -15.28 0.60 2.66
N TRP A 51 -14.74 1.48 1.81
CA TRP A 51 -13.40 2.01 1.99
C TRP A 51 -13.26 2.76 3.32
N ALA A 52 -14.21 3.63 3.65
CA ALA A 52 -14.24 4.34 4.93
C ALA A 52 -14.24 3.37 6.12
N ARG A 53 -14.98 2.26 6.02
CA ARG A 53 -15.02 1.20 7.04
C ARG A 53 -13.68 0.48 7.19
N LEU A 54 -12.93 0.29 6.10
CA LEU A 54 -11.59 -0.30 6.14
C LEU A 54 -10.54 0.67 6.70
N LEU A 55 -10.65 1.97 6.41
CA LEU A 55 -9.70 2.98 6.87
C LEU A 55 -9.84 3.31 8.36
N ASP A 56 -11.07 3.31 8.87
CA ASP A 56 -11.41 3.77 10.21
C ASP A 56 -10.68 3.02 11.34
N PRO A 57 -10.57 1.67 11.36
CA PRO A 57 -9.72 0.96 12.32
C PRO A 57 -8.24 1.34 12.20
N VAL A 58 -7.69 1.39 10.99
CA VAL A 58 -6.27 1.72 10.74
C VAL A 58 -5.91 3.07 11.34
N LEU A 59 -6.70 4.10 11.01
CA LEU A 59 -6.44 5.46 11.45
C LEU A 59 -6.61 5.60 12.98
N ARG A 60 -7.56 4.89 13.59
CA ARG A 60 -7.68 4.85 15.06
C ARG A 60 -6.46 4.23 15.72
N HIS A 61 -5.90 3.16 15.16
CA HIS A 61 -4.67 2.55 15.69
C HIS A 61 -3.44 3.44 15.45
N MET A 62 -3.41 4.24 14.38
CA MET A 62 -2.41 5.30 14.20
C MET A 62 -2.51 6.37 15.31
N VAL A 63 -3.72 6.85 15.64
CA VAL A 63 -3.93 7.78 16.77
C VAL A 63 -3.50 7.16 18.10
N ARG A 64 -3.88 5.90 18.38
CA ARG A 64 -3.45 5.17 19.59
C ARG A 64 -1.92 5.01 19.70
N SER A 65 -1.22 5.05 18.57
CA SER A 65 0.25 4.97 18.56
C SER A 65 0.89 6.21 19.21
N PHE A 66 0.22 7.36 19.25
CA PHE A 66 0.67 8.54 20.00
C PHE A 66 0.48 8.38 21.52
N GLU A 67 -0.63 7.76 21.93
CA GLU A 67 -0.99 7.60 23.34
C GLU A 67 -0.18 6.50 24.04
N SER A 68 0.14 5.43 23.32
CA SER A 68 0.76 4.23 23.89
C SER A 68 1.73 3.57 22.90
N PRO A 69 2.84 4.26 22.52
CA PRO A 69 3.75 3.83 21.46
C PRO A 69 4.41 2.48 21.74
N ASP A 70 4.78 2.22 22.99
CA ASP A 70 5.48 0.99 23.39
C ASP A 70 4.57 -0.16 23.80
N SER A 71 3.25 0.03 23.74
CA SER A 71 2.31 -1.03 24.11
C SER A 71 2.39 -2.23 23.16
N TYR A 72 2.13 -3.42 23.71
CA TYR A 72 2.03 -4.64 22.91
C TYR A 72 1.01 -4.49 21.78
N SER A 73 -0.14 -3.87 22.04
CA SER A 73 -1.19 -3.62 21.04
C SER A 73 -0.71 -2.73 19.89
N THR A 74 0.06 -1.69 20.15
CA THR A 74 0.61 -0.82 19.10
C THR A 74 1.61 -1.58 18.24
N ARG A 75 2.51 -2.35 18.87
CA ARG A 75 3.48 -3.19 18.15
C ARG A 75 2.80 -4.26 17.31
N ASP A 76 1.80 -4.97 17.85
CA ASP A 76 1.01 -5.96 17.12
C ASP A 76 0.30 -5.34 15.90
N PHE A 77 -0.29 -4.16 16.05
CA PHE A 77 -0.92 -3.44 14.95
C PHE A 77 0.06 -3.17 13.81
N TRP A 78 1.23 -2.60 14.08
CA TRP A 78 2.24 -2.31 13.06
C TRP A 78 2.79 -3.59 12.43
N MET A 79 3.01 -4.65 13.22
CA MET A 79 3.45 -5.96 12.69
C MET A 79 2.42 -6.63 11.80
N ARG A 80 1.16 -6.18 11.83
CA ARG A 80 0.06 -6.68 10.98
C ARG A 80 -0.21 -5.79 9.76
N ALA A 81 0.71 -4.87 9.44
CA ALA A 81 0.59 -3.99 8.27
C ALA A 81 0.52 -4.76 6.97
N CYS A 82 1.41 -5.72 6.79
CA CYS A 82 1.58 -6.47 5.57
C CYS A 82 2.09 -7.87 5.91
N TYR A 83 1.44 -8.89 5.37
CA TYR A 83 1.91 -10.26 5.43
C TYR A 83 1.64 -10.94 4.09
N GLN A 84 2.66 -11.65 3.59
CA GLN A 84 2.58 -12.45 2.39
C GLN A 84 2.46 -13.93 2.73
N ALA A 85 1.54 -14.62 2.06
CA ALA A 85 1.42 -16.07 2.10
C ALA A 85 1.28 -16.65 0.70
N GLY A 86 1.52 -17.95 0.57
CA GLY A 86 1.53 -18.66 -0.71
C GLY A 86 2.91 -18.66 -1.36
N ARG A 87 2.94 -18.90 -2.67
CA ARG A 87 4.18 -19.08 -3.43
C ARG A 87 4.05 -18.45 -4.81
N GLU A 88 5.18 -18.03 -5.35
CA GLU A 88 5.31 -17.65 -6.76
C GLU A 88 5.67 -18.88 -7.59
N GLY A 89 5.19 -18.93 -8.83
CA GLY A 89 5.42 -20.04 -9.76
C GLY A 89 4.20 -20.38 -10.59
N SER A 90 4.38 -21.21 -11.63
CA SER A 90 3.27 -21.64 -12.48
C SER A 90 2.18 -22.35 -11.66
N GLY A 91 0.95 -21.84 -11.73
CA GLY A 91 -0.19 -22.34 -10.96
C GLY A 91 -0.23 -21.94 -9.48
N ALA A 92 0.84 -21.34 -8.94
CA ALA A 92 0.90 -20.91 -7.55
C ALA A 92 0.49 -19.44 -7.41
N LYS A 93 -0.20 -19.10 -6.31
CA LYS A 93 -0.58 -17.72 -6.00
C LYS A 93 0.03 -17.24 -4.68
N ALA A 94 0.84 -16.19 -4.80
CA ALA A 94 1.22 -15.34 -3.67
C ALA A 94 0.07 -14.38 -3.36
N THR A 95 -0.25 -14.25 -2.08
CA THR A 95 -1.32 -13.39 -1.58
C THR A 95 -0.75 -12.36 -0.63
N LEU A 96 -1.33 -11.16 -0.70
CA LEU A 96 -1.07 -10.03 0.17
C LEU A 96 -2.24 -9.88 1.15
N SER A 97 -1.92 -9.87 2.44
CA SER A 97 -2.82 -9.62 3.56
C SER A 97 -2.24 -8.53 4.45
N GLY A 98 -3.02 -8.05 5.41
CA GLY A 98 -2.62 -6.98 6.32
C GLY A 98 -3.46 -5.72 6.12
N TRP A 99 -3.35 -4.76 7.02
CA TRP A 99 -4.21 -3.59 6.96
C TRP A 99 -3.85 -2.66 5.79
N ILE A 100 -2.66 -2.81 5.21
CA ILE A 100 -2.23 -2.06 4.03
C ILE A 100 -3.13 -2.30 2.81
N THR A 101 -3.83 -3.44 2.75
CA THR A 101 -4.73 -3.74 1.64
C THR A 101 -5.97 -2.84 1.60
N ALA A 102 -6.27 -2.09 2.66
CA ALA A 102 -7.28 -1.03 2.64
C ALA A 102 -6.95 0.11 1.67
N PHE A 103 -5.67 0.30 1.33
CA PHE A 103 -5.22 1.30 0.35
C PHE A 103 -5.22 0.77 -1.09
N CYS A 104 -5.62 -0.49 -1.30
CA CYS A 104 -5.60 -1.17 -2.59
C CYS A 104 -7.02 -1.56 -3.05
N LEU A 105 -8.04 -0.75 -2.74
CA LEU A 105 -9.43 -1.07 -3.10
C LEU A 105 -9.69 -0.98 -4.62
N TRP A 106 -9.01 -0.05 -5.29
CA TRP A 106 -9.10 0.16 -6.74
C TRP A 106 -7.76 -0.08 -7.42
N ASN A 107 -7.83 -0.48 -8.69
CA ASN A 107 -6.69 -0.61 -9.60
C ASN A 107 -6.38 0.73 -10.30
N GLU A 108 -5.39 0.72 -11.20
CA GLU A 108 -4.98 1.91 -11.96
C GLU A 108 -6.08 2.52 -12.84
N ASP A 109 -7.07 1.73 -13.26
CA ASP A 109 -8.22 2.18 -14.05
C ASP A 109 -9.35 2.75 -13.17
N GLY A 110 -9.17 2.81 -11.85
CA GLY A 110 -10.23 3.16 -10.90
C GLY A 110 -11.29 2.09 -10.75
N LYS A 111 -11.05 0.87 -11.24
CA LYS A 111 -11.96 -0.28 -11.07
C LYS A 111 -11.63 -1.02 -9.78
N ARG A 112 -12.64 -1.60 -9.17
CA ARG A 112 -12.47 -2.40 -7.96
C ARG A 112 -11.48 -3.55 -8.18
N ASN A 113 -10.53 -3.70 -7.27
CA ASN A 113 -9.58 -4.79 -7.29
C ASN A 113 -10.25 -6.14 -7.00
N GLY A 114 -9.75 -7.18 -7.66
CA GLY A 114 -10.16 -8.56 -7.40
C GLY A 114 -9.70 -9.01 -6.01
N VAL A 115 -10.63 -9.52 -5.21
CA VAL A 115 -10.34 -10.07 -3.88
C VAL A 115 -10.39 -11.59 -3.95
N TYR A 116 -9.42 -12.26 -3.34
CA TYR A 116 -9.42 -13.70 -3.19
C TYR A 116 -10.24 -14.14 -1.98
N THR A 117 -10.91 -15.28 -2.11
CA THR A 117 -11.41 -16.04 -0.96
C THR A 117 -10.44 -17.18 -0.67
N ILE A 118 -10.36 -17.60 0.60
CA ILE A 118 -9.46 -18.68 1.00
C ILE A 118 -9.86 -19.98 0.28
N GLU A 119 -11.17 -20.28 0.23
CA GLU A 119 -11.68 -21.51 -0.39
C GLU A 119 -11.26 -21.61 -1.86
N ARG A 120 -11.37 -20.49 -2.60
CA ARG A 120 -10.96 -20.45 -4.00
C ARG A 120 -9.46 -20.70 -4.17
N LEU A 121 -8.63 -20.14 -3.29
CA LEU A 121 -7.19 -20.33 -3.34
C LEU A 121 -6.79 -21.77 -3.01
N GLU A 122 -7.46 -22.39 -2.05
CA GLU A 122 -7.25 -23.80 -1.70
C GLU A 122 -7.68 -24.74 -2.82
N ASP A 123 -8.79 -24.44 -3.51
CA ASP A 123 -9.23 -25.18 -4.70
C ASP A 123 -8.23 -25.04 -5.85
N GLU A 124 -7.73 -23.83 -6.10
CA GLU A 124 -6.73 -23.57 -7.13
C GLU A 124 -5.40 -24.29 -6.83
N ASP A 125 -4.90 -24.24 -5.59
CA ASP A 125 -3.71 -24.98 -5.16
C ASP A 125 -3.88 -26.49 -5.40
N ARG A 126 -5.03 -27.05 -4.98
CA ARG A 126 -5.36 -28.48 -5.17
C ARG A 126 -5.42 -28.88 -6.64
N ASN A 127 -6.06 -28.06 -7.47
CA ASN A 127 -6.19 -28.30 -8.92
C ASN A 127 -4.82 -28.27 -9.62
N CYS A 128 -3.87 -27.50 -9.12
CA CYS A 128 -2.50 -27.44 -9.62
C CYS A 128 -1.57 -28.48 -8.99
N GLY A 129 -2.06 -29.35 -8.11
CA GLY A 129 -1.24 -30.34 -7.40
C GLY A 129 -0.25 -29.72 -6.41
N LEU A 130 -0.52 -28.49 -5.96
CA LEU A 130 0.31 -27.76 -5.01
C LEU A 130 -0.15 -28.03 -3.57
N PRO A 131 0.77 -28.02 -2.59
CA PRO A 131 0.39 -28.11 -1.20
C PRO A 131 -0.38 -26.86 -0.78
N VAL A 132 -1.52 -27.05 -0.13
CA VAL A 132 -2.30 -25.95 0.45
C VAL A 132 -1.44 -25.22 1.49
N VAL A 133 -1.32 -23.90 1.33
CA VAL A 133 -0.60 -23.03 2.26
C VAL A 133 -1.61 -22.29 3.13
N ASP A 134 -1.32 -22.19 4.43
CA ASP A 134 -2.12 -21.38 5.35
C ASP A 134 -2.05 -19.90 4.93
N ARG A 135 -3.20 -19.34 4.56
CA ARG A 135 -3.36 -17.94 4.15
C ARG A 135 -4.33 -17.29 5.11
N ARG A 136 -3.83 -16.33 5.90
CA ARG A 136 -4.63 -15.66 6.92
C ARG A 136 -5.21 -14.34 6.41
N GLN A 137 -6.54 -14.24 6.40
CA GLN A 137 -7.22 -12.96 6.26
C GLN A 137 -7.08 -12.16 7.56
N LEU A 138 -6.64 -10.90 7.45
CA LEU A 138 -6.61 -10.01 8.59
C LEU A 138 -8.03 -9.59 8.98
N VAL A 139 -8.35 -9.70 10.27
CA VAL A 139 -9.51 -9.03 10.88
C VAL A 139 -8.99 -8.05 11.93
N LEU A 140 -9.22 -6.75 11.72
CA LEU A 140 -8.83 -5.68 12.66
C LEU A 140 -10.10 -5.01 13.19
N ASP A 141 -10.28 -5.00 14.51
CA ASP A 141 -11.47 -4.48 15.19
C ASP A 141 -12.81 -5.00 14.60
N GLY A 142 -12.84 -6.28 14.22
CA GLY A 142 -14.02 -6.93 13.61
C GLY A 142 -14.23 -6.63 12.11
N VAL A 143 -13.31 -5.90 11.48
CA VAL A 143 -13.35 -5.59 10.04
C VAL A 143 -12.39 -6.53 9.30
N PRO A 144 -12.88 -7.39 8.38
CA PRO A 144 -12.04 -8.23 7.53
C PRO A 144 -11.43 -7.39 6.40
N TYR A 145 -10.12 -7.57 6.17
CA TYR A 145 -9.38 -6.89 5.10
C TYR A 145 -9.23 -7.81 3.89
N PRO A 146 -9.19 -7.26 2.66
CA PRO A 146 -9.13 -8.07 1.46
C PRO A 146 -7.79 -8.82 1.34
N LEU A 147 -7.86 -10.05 0.82
CA LEU A 147 -6.72 -10.81 0.32
C LEU A 147 -6.53 -10.51 -1.17
N LEU A 148 -5.36 -10.00 -1.53
CA LEU A 148 -5.10 -9.50 -2.89
C LEU A 148 -3.92 -10.24 -3.53
N SER A 149 -3.81 -10.15 -4.86
CA SER A 149 -2.53 -10.41 -5.53
C SER A 149 -1.56 -9.26 -5.23
N GLN A 150 -0.26 -9.53 -5.21
CA GLN A 150 0.73 -8.45 -5.13
C GLN A 150 0.68 -7.55 -6.36
N ASP A 151 0.38 -8.13 -7.52
CA ASP A 151 0.20 -7.38 -8.77
C ASP A 151 -1.04 -6.47 -8.77
N SER A 152 -1.89 -6.59 -7.75
CA SER A 152 -3.06 -5.72 -7.58
C SER A 152 -2.76 -4.46 -6.77
N VAL A 153 -1.54 -4.29 -6.25
CA VAL A 153 -1.14 -3.05 -5.58
C VAL A 153 -1.03 -1.94 -6.64
N PRO A 154 -1.84 -0.87 -6.55
CA PRO A 154 -1.82 0.19 -7.55
C PRO A 154 -0.53 1.02 -7.45
N LYS A 155 -0.16 1.66 -8.56
CA LYS A 155 0.88 2.70 -8.53
C LYS A 155 0.51 3.81 -7.55
N ALA A 156 1.50 4.28 -6.82
CA ALA A 156 1.34 5.32 -5.80
C ALA A 156 1.42 6.76 -6.36
N PHE A 157 1.54 6.91 -7.69
CA PHE A 157 1.52 8.19 -8.40
C PHE A 157 0.58 8.13 -9.61
N VAL A 158 0.12 9.30 -10.03
CA VAL A 158 -0.70 9.51 -11.22
C VAL A 158 0.00 10.51 -12.14
N TYR A 159 -0.34 10.47 -13.43
CA TYR A 159 0.07 11.49 -14.37
C TYR A 159 -1.10 11.87 -15.28
N ILE A 160 -1.17 13.14 -15.66
CA ILE A 160 -2.25 13.70 -16.46
C ILE A 160 -1.62 14.57 -17.56
N PRO A 161 -1.87 14.25 -18.85
CA PRO A 161 -1.52 15.16 -19.93
C PRO A 161 -2.48 16.37 -19.90
N LEU A 162 -1.95 17.57 -20.06
CA LEU A 162 -2.72 18.80 -20.17
C LEU A 162 -2.17 19.72 -21.25
N VAL A 163 -3.02 20.62 -21.70
CA VAL A 163 -2.67 21.72 -22.58
C VAL A 163 -2.81 23.02 -21.79
N LEU A 164 -1.73 23.79 -21.73
CA LEU A 164 -1.69 25.11 -21.10
C LEU A 164 -1.64 26.18 -22.19
N GLU A 165 -2.68 26.98 -22.27
CA GLU A 165 -2.73 28.15 -23.15
C GLU A 165 -2.18 29.38 -22.39
N ASP A 166 -1.03 29.88 -22.81
CA ASP A 166 -0.46 31.14 -22.30
C ASP A 166 -0.88 32.30 -23.21
N TYR A 167 -1.93 32.99 -22.82
CA TYR A 167 -2.45 34.14 -23.56
C TYR A 167 -1.52 35.36 -23.56
N ALA A 168 -0.55 35.45 -22.65
CA ALA A 168 0.38 36.58 -22.61
C ALA A 168 1.48 36.44 -23.68
N THR A 169 1.89 35.20 -23.98
CA THR A 169 2.93 34.89 -24.97
C THR A 169 2.38 34.34 -26.28
N ASP A 170 1.08 34.03 -26.33
CA ASP A 170 0.41 33.37 -27.46
C ASP A 170 1.02 31.99 -27.79
N ILE A 171 1.47 31.29 -26.75
CA ILE A 171 2.07 29.95 -26.85
C ILE A 171 1.14 28.94 -26.18
N GLU A 172 0.94 27.81 -26.85
CA GLU A 172 0.30 26.62 -26.31
C GLU A 172 1.38 25.61 -25.90
N TYR A 173 1.39 25.23 -24.62
CA TYR A 173 2.27 24.20 -24.08
C TYR A 173 1.50 22.89 -23.91
N THR A 174 2.02 21.81 -24.47
CA THR A 174 1.60 20.46 -24.08
C THR A 174 2.51 20.01 -22.94
N ALA A 175 1.92 19.61 -21.83
CA ALA A 175 2.66 19.22 -20.65
C ALA A 175 2.03 18.02 -19.95
N THR A 176 2.85 17.25 -19.24
CA THR A 176 2.41 16.16 -18.40
C THR A 176 2.64 16.52 -16.94
N VAL A 177 1.57 16.55 -16.15
CA VAL A 177 1.65 16.72 -14.69
C VAL A 177 1.77 15.34 -14.07
N VAL A 178 2.77 15.16 -13.21
CA VAL A 178 2.95 13.94 -12.40
C VAL A 178 2.73 14.32 -10.95
N ALA A 179 1.98 13.52 -10.20
CA ALA A 179 1.71 13.76 -8.78
C ALA A 179 1.56 12.45 -8.01
N GLY A 180 2.08 12.42 -6.78
CA GLY A 180 1.89 11.31 -5.85
C GLY A 180 3.19 10.92 -5.15
N HIS A 181 3.27 9.65 -4.75
CA HIS A 181 4.43 9.08 -4.11
C HIS A 181 5.45 8.64 -5.17
N VAL A 182 6.58 9.36 -5.20
CA VAL A 182 7.49 9.40 -6.35
C VAL A 182 8.88 8.84 -6.05
N GLY A 183 9.12 8.51 -4.78
CA GLY A 183 10.39 7.95 -4.35
C GLY A 183 10.42 7.79 -2.84
N VAL A 184 11.53 7.24 -2.36
CA VAL A 184 11.77 7.03 -0.94
C VAL A 184 13.09 7.72 -0.60
N ALA A 185 13.06 8.56 0.43
CA ALA A 185 14.28 9.07 1.05
C ALA A 185 14.82 7.99 1.99
N VAL A 186 16.12 7.73 1.88
CA VAL A 186 16.85 6.82 2.77
C VAL A 186 17.75 7.67 3.65
N THR A 187 17.49 7.67 4.96
CA THR A 187 18.19 8.48 5.95
C THR A 187 18.84 7.59 7.01
N GLU A 188 19.50 8.21 8.01
CA GLU A 188 20.04 7.55 9.21
C GLU A 188 20.82 6.27 8.87
N GLU A 189 21.98 6.44 8.21
CA GLU A 189 22.86 5.32 7.85
C GLU A 189 22.19 4.19 7.03
N ARG A 190 21.13 4.52 6.29
CA ARG A 190 20.33 3.58 5.47
C ARG A 190 19.43 2.65 6.27
N THR A 191 19.06 3.04 7.48
CA THR A 191 18.16 2.27 8.35
C THR A 191 16.73 2.82 8.40
N THR A 192 16.55 4.07 7.98
CA THR A 192 15.25 4.74 7.96
C THR A 192 14.82 5.03 6.52
N VAL A 193 13.57 4.69 6.22
CA VAL A 193 12.93 4.97 4.93
C VAL A 193 11.76 5.93 5.15
N GLN A 194 11.71 7.01 4.38
CA GLN A 194 10.62 7.98 4.42
C GLN A 194 10.00 8.13 3.04
N PRO A 195 8.66 8.08 2.92
CA PRO A 195 8.04 8.27 1.64
C PRO A 195 8.16 9.73 1.16
N LEU A 196 8.54 9.93 -0.10
CA LEU A 196 8.54 11.24 -0.76
C LEU A 196 7.31 11.37 -1.64
N SER A 197 6.48 12.36 -1.32
CA SER A 197 5.33 12.74 -2.11
C SER A 197 5.58 14.11 -2.72
N GLY A 198 5.24 14.29 -3.98
CA GLY A 198 5.45 15.54 -4.70
C GLY A 198 4.65 15.61 -5.98
N TRP A 199 4.81 16.73 -6.68
CA TRP A 199 4.28 16.92 -8.03
C TRP A 199 5.23 17.76 -8.86
N TRP A 200 5.23 17.55 -10.17
CA TRP A 200 5.95 18.38 -11.13
C TRP A 200 5.24 18.34 -12.48
N MET A 201 5.58 19.31 -13.33
CA MET A 201 5.09 19.42 -14.69
C MET A 201 6.26 19.23 -15.64
N LEU A 202 6.13 18.32 -16.60
CA LEU A 202 7.07 18.16 -17.69
C LEU A 202 6.49 18.85 -18.93
N GLN A 203 7.24 19.77 -19.52
CA GLN A 203 6.89 20.30 -20.82
C GLN A 203 7.23 19.26 -21.88
N ASP A 204 6.22 18.77 -22.60
CA ASP A 204 6.37 17.79 -23.67
C ASP A 204 6.65 18.48 -25.01
N SER A 205 5.92 19.57 -25.29
CA SER A 205 6.13 20.40 -26.48
C SER A 205 5.54 21.80 -26.31
N MET A 206 5.87 22.71 -27.24
CA MET A 206 5.23 24.02 -27.34
C MET A 206 5.02 24.40 -28.81
N LYS A 207 3.94 25.11 -29.10
CA LYS A 207 3.63 25.65 -30.43
C LYS A 207 2.95 27.03 -30.29
N PRO A 208 2.98 27.87 -31.33
CA PRO A 208 2.14 29.06 -31.37
C PRO A 208 0.67 28.67 -31.22
N SER A 209 -0.10 29.50 -30.52
CA SER A 209 -1.54 29.31 -30.41
C SER A 209 -2.18 29.38 -31.79
N SER A 210 -3.25 28.62 -32.01
CA SER A 210 -3.94 28.52 -33.30
C SER A 210 -5.05 29.59 -33.48
N ARG A 211 -5.00 30.67 -32.71
CA ARG A 211 -5.96 31.78 -32.77
C ARG A 211 -5.54 32.89 -33.73
#